data_AF-A0A8S3GHT0-F1
#
_entry.id   AF-A0A8S3GHT0-F1
#
_cell.length_a   1.000
_cell.length_b   1.000
_cell.length_c   1.000
_cell.angle_alpha   90.00
_cell.angle_beta   90.00
_cell.angle_gamma   90.00
#
_symmetry.space_group_name_H-M   'P 1'
#
loop_
_entity.id
_entity.type
_entity.pdbx_description
1 polymer ?
#
loop_
_entity_poly.entity_id
_entity_poly.type
_entity_poly.pdbx_seq_one_letter_code
_entity_poly.pdbx_strand_id
1 'polypeptide(L)'
;MKTLFLFNFIQLFFFTNGLISNSTSRQRIFCVIKTFGGNLATRASTVHQTWASRCDKHVFLTAANLTKWNNTVLPILNLHDVSDNYMELSVKVFDALNQIIQEPQPYDFDWLFMADDDTYVIMEHLRELLQH
;
A
#
# COMPACT_ATOMS: atom_id res chain seq x y z
N MET A 1 -4.22 -12.97 -50.25
CA MET A 1 -3.18 -13.28 -49.23
C MET A 1 -3.59 -12.54 -47.97
N LYS A 2 -4.22 -13.25 -47.01
CA LYS A 2 -3.75 -13.46 -45.62
C LYS A 2 -3.73 -12.15 -44.80
N THR A 3 -4.48 -11.92 -43.73
CA THR A 3 -5.18 -12.80 -42.77
C THR A 3 -6.09 -11.92 -41.89
N LEU A 4 -7.27 -12.43 -41.50
CA LEU A 4 -8.13 -11.88 -40.43
C LEU A 4 -7.40 -11.96 -39.08
N PHE A 5 -7.48 -10.93 -38.24
CA PHE A 5 -7.40 -11.11 -36.78
C PHE A 5 -8.65 -10.49 -36.14
N LEU A 6 -9.59 -11.37 -35.82
CA LEU A 6 -10.64 -11.13 -34.84
C LEU A 6 -9.98 -11.13 -33.45
N PHE A 7 -9.89 -9.97 -32.79
CA PHE A 7 -9.61 -9.95 -31.35
C PHE A 7 -10.91 -10.15 -30.59
N ASN A 8 -11.27 -11.42 -30.42
CA ASN A 8 -12.08 -11.87 -29.29
C ASN A 8 -11.16 -11.90 -28.06
N PHE A 9 -11.35 -10.98 -27.13
CA PHE A 9 -10.85 -11.13 -25.76
C PHE A 9 -11.99 -10.87 -24.79
N ILE A 10 -12.96 -11.79 -24.78
CA ILE A 10 -13.71 -12.07 -23.56
C ILE A 10 -12.75 -12.86 -22.68
N GLN A 11 -11.97 -12.17 -21.85
CA GLN A 11 -11.36 -12.80 -20.69
C GLN A 11 -12.35 -12.63 -19.53
N LEU A 12 -13.35 -13.52 -19.53
CA LEU A 12 -14.08 -13.88 -18.32
C LEU A 12 -13.04 -14.41 -17.32
N PHE A 13 -12.48 -13.52 -16.50
CA PHE A 13 -11.91 -13.95 -15.23
C PHE A 13 -13.09 -14.34 -14.36
N PHE A 14 -13.46 -15.62 -14.45
CA PHE A 14 -14.15 -16.29 -13.37
C PHE A 14 -13.22 -16.26 -12.15
N PHE A 15 -13.37 -15.26 -11.28
CA PHE A 15 -12.99 -15.42 -9.88
C PHE A 15 -14.04 -16.31 -9.21
N THR A 16 -14.12 -17.58 -9.62
CA THR A 16 -14.70 -18.61 -8.78
C THR A 16 -13.56 -19.25 -8.02
N ASN A 17 -13.30 -18.71 -6.84
CA ASN A 17 -13.10 -19.51 -5.64
C ASN A 17 -13.39 -18.58 -4.46
N GLY A 18 -14.65 -18.57 -4.04
CA GLY A 18 -14.94 -18.31 -2.66
C GLY A 18 -14.16 -19.32 -1.82
N LEU A 19 -13.19 -18.83 -1.08
CA LEU A 19 -12.81 -19.42 0.18
C LEU A 19 -13.20 -18.38 1.23
N ILE A 20 -14.40 -18.52 1.78
CA ILE A 20 -14.60 -18.14 3.18
C ILE A 20 -13.67 -19.08 3.94
N SER A 21 -12.41 -18.68 4.10
CA SER A 21 -11.51 -19.37 4.99
C SER A 21 -12.07 -19.10 6.38
N ASN A 22 -12.62 -20.13 7.00
CA ASN A 22 -12.82 -20.12 8.44
C ASN A 22 -11.42 -20.24 9.06
N SER A 23 -10.62 -19.18 8.98
CA SER A 23 -9.24 -19.20 9.44
C SER A 23 -9.13 -18.42 10.73
N THR A 24 -8.81 -19.14 11.79
CA THR A 24 -8.14 -18.65 12.99
C THR A 24 -6.72 -18.13 12.68
N SER A 25 -6.47 -17.68 11.43
CA SER A 25 -5.16 -17.23 10.99
C SER A 25 -4.99 -15.75 11.33
N ARG A 26 -3.77 -15.40 11.75
CA ARG A 26 -3.40 -14.02 12.05
C ARG A 26 -3.64 -13.16 10.82
N GLN A 27 -4.49 -12.14 10.95
CA GLN A 27 -4.77 -11.16 9.90
C GLN A 27 -3.46 -10.48 9.47
N ARG A 28 -3.07 -10.67 8.19
CA ARG A 28 -1.85 -10.11 7.62
C ARG A 28 -2.16 -8.73 7.05
N ILE A 29 -1.55 -7.69 7.61
CA ILE A 29 -1.89 -6.30 7.30
C ILE A 29 -0.72 -5.62 6.58
N PHE A 30 -0.98 -5.12 5.39
CA PHE A 30 -0.08 -4.22 4.68
C PHE A 30 -0.47 -2.76 4.94
N CYS A 31 0.40 -2.02 5.61
CA CYS A 31 0.20 -0.62 5.96
C CYS A 31 0.81 0.32 4.90
N VAL A 32 0.00 1.22 4.36
CA VAL A 32 0.46 2.29 3.45
C VAL A 32 0.27 3.62 4.16
N ILE A 33 1.38 4.24 4.57
CA ILE A 33 1.36 5.46 5.38
C ILE A 33 1.70 6.66 4.49
N LYS A 34 0.75 7.57 4.32
CA LYS A 34 0.93 8.80 3.54
C LYS A 34 1.81 9.78 4.31
N THR A 35 2.83 10.30 3.66
CA THR A 35 3.74 11.30 4.23
C THR A 35 4.20 12.29 3.16
N PHE A 36 4.60 13.47 3.61
CA PHE A 36 5.29 14.45 2.78
C PHE A 36 6.81 14.31 2.92
N GLY A 37 7.56 14.78 1.91
CA GLY A 37 9.03 14.74 1.92
C GLY A 37 9.66 15.40 3.15
N GLY A 38 9.08 16.53 3.61
CA GLY A 38 9.54 17.24 4.81
C GLY A 38 9.36 16.46 6.12
N ASN A 39 8.50 15.44 6.13
CA ASN A 39 8.16 14.66 7.32
C ASN A 39 8.93 13.33 7.40
N LEU A 40 9.72 12.99 6.38
CA LEU A 40 10.46 11.72 6.31
C LEU A 40 11.42 11.56 7.51
N ALA A 41 12.20 12.60 7.83
CA ALA A 41 13.16 12.58 8.93
C ALA A 41 12.52 12.59 10.33
N THR A 42 11.24 12.97 10.43
CA THR A 42 10.59 13.26 11.71
C THR A 42 9.44 12.30 11.95
N ARG A 43 8.27 12.58 11.38
CA ARG A 43 7.03 11.83 11.62
C ARG A 43 7.12 10.42 11.06
N ALA A 44 7.54 10.27 9.81
CA ALA A 44 7.66 8.95 9.19
C ALA A 44 8.68 8.07 9.93
N SER A 45 9.82 8.64 10.33
CA SER A 45 10.81 7.93 11.17
C SER A 45 10.22 7.47 12.51
N THR A 46 9.42 8.33 13.16
CA THR A 46 8.77 8.00 14.44
C THR A 46 7.72 6.90 14.26
N VAL A 47 6.88 7.01 13.23
CA VAL A 47 5.87 6.00 12.90
C VAL A 47 6.53 4.66 12.57
N HIS A 48 7.63 4.69 11.81
CA HIS A 48 8.41 3.49 11.46
C HIS A 48 8.94 2.76 12.69
N GLN A 49 9.50 3.50 13.64
CA GLN A 49 10.07 2.94 14.87
C GLN A 49 9.01 2.50 15.90
N THR A 50 7.74 2.82 15.65
CA THR A 50 6.63 2.52 16.58
C THR A 50 5.65 1.54 15.93
N TRP A 51 4.41 1.96 15.67
CA TRP A 51 3.32 1.06 15.32
C TRP A 51 3.45 0.47 13.91
N ALA A 52 4.07 1.17 12.96
CA ALA A 52 4.19 0.66 11.60
C ALA A 52 5.10 -0.58 11.53
N SER A 53 6.13 -0.67 12.38
CA SER A 53 6.97 -1.88 12.51
C SER A 53 6.21 -3.13 12.95
N ARG A 54 4.98 -2.96 13.48
CA ARG A 54 4.09 -4.06 13.89
C ARG A 54 3.11 -4.47 12.80
N CYS A 55 3.10 -3.79 11.65
CA CYS A 55 2.43 -4.28 10.45
C CYS A 55 3.20 -5.48 9.87
N ASP A 56 2.55 -6.31 9.06
CA ASP A 56 3.21 -7.46 8.44
C ASP A 56 4.07 -7.01 7.23
N LYS A 57 3.64 -5.94 6.56
CA LYS A 57 4.43 -5.12 5.64
C LYS A 57 4.04 -3.66 5.85
N HIS A 58 4.94 -2.71 5.67
CA HIS A 58 4.58 -1.30 5.61
C HIS A 58 5.45 -0.51 4.64
N VAL A 59 4.87 0.53 4.05
CA VAL A 59 5.56 1.51 3.20
C VAL A 59 5.09 2.92 3.52
N PHE A 60 5.96 3.89 3.29
CA PHE A 60 5.65 5.31 3.34
C PHE A 60 5.42 5.83 1.93
N LEU A 61 4.18 6.21 1.64
CA LEU A 61 3.77 6.79 0.37
C LEU A 61 4.13 8.28 0.35
N THR A 62 4.94 8.68 -0.62
CA THR A 62 5.29 10.08 -0.86
C THR A 62 5.44 10.35 -2.36
N ALA A 63 5.33 11.62 -2.76
CA ALA A 63 5.68 12.06 -4.11
C ALA A 63 6.88 13.03 -4.09
N ALA A 64 7.66 13.00 -3.01
CA ALA A 64 8.77 13.90 -2.79
C ALA A 64 9.94 13.61 -3.73
N ASN A 65 10.69 14.66 -4.07
CA ASN A 65 11.97 14.47 -4.74
C ASN A 65 13.00 13.91 -3.75
N LEU A 66 13.25 12.61 -3.81
CA LEU A 66 14.14 11.89 -2.92
C LEU A 66 15.64 12.10 -3.20
N THR A 67 16.04 12.90 -4.21
CA THR A 67 17.47 13.17 -4.46
C THR A 67 18.19 13.80 -3.27
N LYS A 68 17.45 14.50 -2.39
CA LYS A 68 17.97 15.09 -1.15
C LYS A 68 17.83 14.15 0.07
N TRP A 69 17.15 13.02 -0.08
CA TRP A 69 16.92 12.04 0.96
C TRP A 69 17.89 10.88 0.80
N ASN A 70 18.89 10.80 1.69
CA ASN A 70 19.93 9.76 1.65
C ASN A 70 19.70 8.62 2.65
N ASN A 71 18.58 8.63 3.37
CA ASN A 71 18.33 7.66 4.43
C ASN A 71 17.59 6.43 3.90
N THR A 72 18.30 5.30 3.86
CA THR A 72 17.82 4.01 3.34
C THR A 72 16.97 3.23 4.34
N VAL A 73 16.73 3.76 5.55
CA VAL A 73 16.02 3.01 6.61
C VAL A 73 14.52 2.93 6.37
N LEU A 74 13.90 3.96 5.78
CA LEU A 74 12.45 3.96 5.56
C LEU A 74 12.07 3.18 4.30
N PRO A 75 11.10 2.25 4.36
CA PRO A 75 10.54 1.64 3.16
C PRO A 75 9.66 2.67 2.45
N ILE A 76 10.16 3.27 1.37
CA ILE A 76 9.44 4.33 0.63
C ILE A 76 8.76 3.75 -0.61
N LEU A 77 7.47 4.07 -0.76
CA LEU A 77 6.74 3.97 -2.03
C LEU A 77 6.69 5.38 -2.63
N ASN A 78 7.49 5.61 -3.67
CA ASN A 78 7.64 6.94 -4.26
C ASN A 78 6.81 7.09 -5.55
N LEU A 79 5.97 8.12 -5.60
CA LEU A 79 5.24 8.50 -6.80
C LEU A 79 6.01 9.58 -7.56
N HIS A 80 6.26 9.35 -8.84
CA HIS A 80 7.11 10.23 -9.64
C HIS A 80 6.32 11.26 -10.46
N ASP A 81 5.07 10.97 -10.79
CA ASP A 81 4.25 11.76 -11.73
C ASP A 81 3.20 12.63 -11.02
N VAL A 82 3.32 12.81 -9.70
CA VAL A 82 2.36 13.54 -8.87
C VAL A 82 3.08 14.58 -8.03
N SER A 83 2.45 15.73 -7.78
CA SER A 83 3.04 16.75 -6.92
C SER A 83 2.85 16.44 -5.43
N ASP A 84 3.87 16.70 -4.60
CA ASP A 84 3.83 16.39 -3.18
C ASP A 84 3.08 17.47 -2.36
N ASN A 85 1.79 17.64 -2.61
CA ASN A 85 0.93 18.59 -1.90
C ASN A 85 -0.42 17.97 -1.49
N TYR A 86 -1.23 18.76 -0.76
CA TYR A 86 -2.54 18.34 -0.25
C TYR A 86 -3.62 18.22 -1.32
N MET A 87 -3.51 18.96 -2.44
CA MET A 87 -4.51 18.95 -3.50
C MET A 87 -4.51 17.63 -4.28
N GLU A 88 -3.35 16.98 -4.37
CA GLU A 88 -3.16 15.72 -5.09
C GLU A 88 -3.34 14.46 -4.23
N LEU A 89 -3.83 14.56 -2.99
CA LEU A 89 -3.92 13.41 -2.09
C LEU A 89 -4.71 12.23 -2.69
N SER A 90 -5.83 12.52 -3.37
CA SER A 90 -6.64 11.50 -4.02
C SER A 90 -5.87 10.79 -5.13
N VAL A 91 -5.13 11.55 -5.96
CA VAL A 91 -4.31 10.98 -7.04
C VAL A 91 -3.22 10.08 -6.46
N LYS A 92 -2.54 10.53 -5.39
CA LYS A 92 -1.53 9.70 -4.71
C LYS A 92 -2.11 8.38 -4.21
N VAL A 93 -3.32 8.40 -3.63
CA VAL A 93 -3.99 7.20 -3.14
C VAL A 93 -4.31 6.22 -4.28
N PHE A 94 -4.89 6.72 -5.37
CA PHE A 94 -5.22 5.86 -6.52
C PHE A 94 -3.98 5.28 -7.20
N ASP A 95 -2.93 6.07 -7.39
CA ASP A 95 -1.70 5.61 -7.99
C ASP A 95 -0.98 4.59 -7.11
N ALA A 96 -0.95 4.80 -5.80
CA ALA A 96 -0.40 3.83 -4.86
C ALA A 96 -1.18 2.51 -4.89
N LEU A 97 -2.51 2.56 -4.91
CA LEU A 97 -3.35 1.36 -5.05
C LEU A 97 -3.05 0.62 -6.34
N ASN A 98 -2.97 1.34 -7.47
CA ASN A 98 -2.66 0.74 -8.76
C ASN A 98 -1.30 0.05 -8.76
N GLN A 99 -0.26 0.69 -8.20
CA GLN A 99 1.07 0.09 -8.10
C GLN A 99 1.06 -1.16 -7.22
N ILE A 100 0.43 -1.10 -6.04
CA ILE A 100 0.37 -2.22 -5.09
C ILE A 100 -0.36 -3.43 -5.69
N ILE A 101 -1.46 -3.21 -6.40
CA ILE A 101 -2.27 -4.29 -7.01
C ILE A 101 -1.56 -4.92 -8.23
N GLN A 102 -0.73 -4.13 -8.94
CA GLN A 102 0.02 -4.61 -10.10
C GLN A 102 1.34 -5.29 -9.74
N GLU A 103 1.84 -5.12 -8.52
CA GLU A 103 3.08 -5.79 -8.09
C GLU A 103 2.93 -7.32 -8.23
N PRO A 104 3.91 -8.01 -8.84
CA PRO A 104 3.87 -9.45 -9.05
C PRO A 104 4.03 -10.27 -7.76
N GLN A 105 4.15 -9.61 -6.59
CA GLN A 105 4.13 -10.32 -5.33
C GLN A 105 2.74 -10.96 -5.13
N PRO A 106 2.67 -12.26 -4.84
CA PRO A 106 1.42 -12.85 -4.39
C PRO A 106 0.97 -12.09 -3.15
N TYR A 107 -0.33 -11.79 -3.08
CA TYR A 107 -1.02 -11.11 -2.00
C TYR A 107 -0.75 -11.81 -0.65
N ASP A 108 0.36 -11.46 -0.01
CA ASP A 108 0.77 -11.96 1.29
C ASP A 108 0.09 -11.22 2.44
N PHE A 109 -0.88 -10.37 2.12
CA PHE A 109 -1.70 -9.63 3.06
C PHE A 109 -3.18 -9.85 2.77
N ASP A 110 -3.97 -9.92 3.83
CA ASP A 110 -5.42 -10.07 3.77
C ASP A 110 -6.10 -8.69 3.78
N TRP A 111 -5.42 -7.70 4.38
CA TRP A 111 -5.93 -6.34 4.54
C TRP A 111 -4.90 -5.30 4.09
N LEU A 112 -5.39 -4.29 3.39
CA LEU A 112 -4.66 -3.05 3.15
C LEU A 112 -5.15 -1.98 4.14
N PHE A 113 -4.24 -1.40 4.88
CA PHE A 113 -4.54 -0.34 5.85
C PHE A 113 -3.84 0.95 5.45
N MET A 114 -4.61 2.01 5.16
CA MET A 114 -4.07 3.32 4.83
C MET A 114 -4.19 4.28 6.00
N ALA A 115 -3.11 5.01 6.30
CA ALA A 115 -3.06 5.99 7.38
C ALA A 115 -2.22 7.21 7.00
N ASP A 116 -2.31 8.28 7.80
CA ASP A 116 -1.46 9.46 7.69
C ASP A 116 -0.26 9.39 8.66
N ASP A 117 0.78 10.19 8.40
CA ASP A 117 2.01 10.25 9.20
C ASP A 117 1.85 10.81 10.63
N ASP A 118 0.67 11.32 10.96
CA ASP A 118 0.27 11.80 12.28
C ASP A 118 -0.76 10.88 12.97
N THR A 119 -0.99 9.68 12.43
CA THR A 119 -1.83 8.64 13.02
C THR A 119 -1.03 7.73 13.95
N TYR A 120 -1.63 7.28 15.06
CA TYR A 120 -1.13 6.18 15.88
C TYR A 120 -2.14 5.05 15.95
N VAL A 121 -1.69 3.81 15.75
CA VAL A 121 -2.56 2.63 15.73
C VAL A 121 -2.05 1.57 16.70
N ILE A 122 -2.95 1.04 17.51
CA ILE A 122 -2.70 -0.17 18.32
C ILE A 122 -3.01 -1.36 17.41
N MET A 123 -1.97 -1.91 16.78
CA MET A 123 -2.10 -2.93 15.74
C MET A 123 -2.70 -4.25 16.24
N GLU A 124 -2.65 -4.49 17.54
CA GLU A 124 -3.30 -5.61 18.21
C GLU A 124 -4.82 -5.46 18.17
N HIS A 125 -5.36 -4.29 18.56
CA HIS A 125 -6.80 -4.01 18.48
C HIS A 125 -7.31 -3.95 17.03
N LEU A 126 -6.50 -3.42 16.11
CA LEU A 126 -6.87 -3.45 14.68
C LEU A 126 -7.02 -4.90 14.19
N ARG A 127 -6.15 -5.82 14.62
CA ARG A 127 -6.27 -7.24 14.24
C ARG A 127 -7.49 -7.90 14.85
N GLU A 128 -7.85 -7.57 16.09
CA GLU A 128 -9.08 -8.06 16.71
C GLU A 128 -10.32 -7.58 15.96
N LEU A 129 -10.34 -6.32 15.53
CA LEU A 129 -11.45 -5.75 14.75
C LEU A 129 -11.67 -6.50 13.42
N LEU A 130 -10.60 -6.97 12.79
CA LEU A 130 -10.62 -7.61 11.47
C LEU A 130 -10.87 -9.13 11.51
N GLN A 131 -11.05 -9.72 12.69
CA GLN A 131 -11.33 -11.16 12.85
C GLN A 131 -12.81 -11.54 12.75
N HIS A 132 -13.71 -10.57 12.60
CA HIS A 132 -15.16 -10.73 12.58
C HIS A 132 -15.77 -10.29 11.24
#